data_AF-A0ABD4Q9B8-F1
#
_entry.id   AF-A0ABD4Q9B8-F1
#
_cell.length_a   1.000
_cell.length_b   1.000
_cell.length_c   1.000
_cell.angle_alpha   90.00
_cell.angle_beta   90.00
_cell.angle_gamma   90.00
#
_symmetry.space_group_name_H-M   'P 1'
#
loop_
_entity.id
_entity.type
_entity.pdbx_description
1 polymer ?
#
loop_
_entity_poly.entity_id
_entity_poly.type
_entity_poly.pdbx_seq_one_letter_code
_entity_poly.pdbx_strand_id
1 'polypeptide(L)'
;LIQAGEHADKVITPGTQMFVATMGGTGATLVVPFMFMWLTKSKRNKAIGRASVVPTFFGVNEPILFGAPLVLNPVFFIPFIFAPIVNIWI
;
A
#
# COMPACT_ATOMS: atom_id res chain seq x y z
N LEU A 1 26.23 -9.27 -10.51
CA LEU A 1 26.51 -8.66 -9.20
C LEU A 1 26.16 -9.61 -8.05
N ILE A 2 24.93 -9.63 -7.53
CA ILE A 2 24.60 -10.36 -6.28
C ILE A 2 24.90 -11.87 -6.35
N GLN A 3 24.48 -12.57 -7.42
CA GLN A 3 24.77 -14.01 -7.58
C GLN A 3 26.26 -14.32 -7.78
N ALA A 4 27.06 -13.33 -8.17
CA ALA A 4 28.51 -13.44 -8.33
C ALA A 4 29.27 -13.05 -7.03
N GLY A 5 28.56 -12.71 -5.95
CA GLY A 5 29.16 -12.26 -4.68
C GLY A 5 29.61 -10.79 -4.68
N GLU A 6 29.30 -10.04 -5.74
CA GLU A 6 29.69 -8.64 -5.86
C GLU A 6 28.65 -7.73 -5.17
N HIS A 7 29.09 -6.53 -4.80
CA HIS A 7 28.24 -5.53 -4.15
C HIS A 7 27.09 -5.07 -5.06
N ALA A 8 25.89 -4.98 -4.50
CA ALA A 8 24.73 -4.44 -5.20
C ALA A 8 24.87 -2.92 -5.34
N ASP A 9 25.03 -2.42 -6.57
CA ASP A 9 25.27 -1.01 -6.87
C ASP A 9 23.99 -0.25 -7.30
N LYS A 10 22.88 -0.97 -7.55
CA LYS A 10 21.58 -0.39 -7.91
C LYS A 10 20.59 -0.49 -6.76
N VAL A 11 20.15 0.66 -6.27
CA VAL A 11 19.11 0.75 -5.22
C VAL A 11 17.70 0.64 -5.81
N ILE A 12 17.48 1.16 -7.02
CA ILE A 12 16.18 1.08 -7.69
C ILE A 12 16.07 -0.28 -8.38
N THR A 13 15.37 -1.20 -7.72
CA THR A 13 15.11 -2.56 -8.20
C THR A 13 13.62 -2.89 -8.05
N PRO A 14 13.11 -3.95 -8.72
CA PRO A 14 11.73 -4.39 -8.51
C PRO A 14 11.40 -4.70 -7.04
N GLY A 15 12.37 -5.20 -6.26
CA GLY A 15 12.19 -5.41 -4.82
C GLY A 15 11.95 -4.12 -4.07
N THR A 16 12.73 -3.07 -4.37
CA THR A 16 12.55 -1.73 -3.80
C THR A 16 11.17 -1.17 -4.14
N GLN A 17 10.70 -1.37 -5.37
CA GLN A 17 9.35 -0.95 -5.76
C GLN A 17 8.28 -1.67 -4.93
N MET A 18 8.33 -3.00 -4.83
CA MET A 18 7.29 -3.79 -4.16
C MET A 18 7.29 -3.67 -2.64
N PHE A 19 8.48 -3.64 -2.02
CA PHE A 19 8.62 -3.71 -0.56
C PHE A 19 8.80 -2.34 0.12
N VAL A 20 9.30 -1.34 -0.60
CA VAL A 20 9.53 0.01 -0.05
C VAL A 20 8.52 1.01 -0.61
N ALA A 21 8.48 1.18 -1.93
CA ALA A 21 7.65 2.20 -2.55
C ALA A 21 6.15 1.89 -2.41
N THR A 22 5.72 0.67 -2.76
CA THR A 22 4.29 0.29 -2.84
C THR A 22 3.97 -0.86 -1.89
N MET A 23 4.34 -0.71 -0.62
CA MET A 23 4.10 -1.75 0.39
C MET A 23 2.59 -1.97 0.62
N GLY A 24 2.16 -3.22 0.50
CA GLY A 24 0.74 -3.58 0.60
C GLY A 24 -0.08 -3.17 -0.63
N GLY A 25 0.55 -3.08 -1.80
CA GLY A 25 -0.08 -2.78 -3.08
C GLY A 25 0.10 -1.33 -3.51
N THR A 26 -0.59 -0.96 -4.58
CA THR A 26 -0.52 0.38 -5.18
C THR A 26 -0.75 1.48 -4.12
N GLY A 27 0.05 2.55 -4.16
CA GLY A 27 -0.09 3.70 -3.25
C GLY A 27 0.28 3.44 -1.78
N ALA A 28 1.04 2.38 -1.49
CA ALA A 28 1.53 2.05 -0.14
C ALA A 28 0.40 1.83 0.90
N THR A 29 -0.63 1.06 0.52
CA THR A 29 -1.87 0.96 1.30
C THR A 29 -1.85 -0.06 2.45
N LEU A 30 -0.72 -0.69 2.80
CA LEU A 30 -0.69 -1.77 3.82
C LEU A 30 -1.41 -1.39 5.12
N VAL A 31 -1.21 -0.17 5.60
CA VAL A 31 -1.76 0.31 6.89
C VAL A 31 -3.25 0.71 6.77
N VAL A 32 -3.74 1.01 5.57
CA VAL A 32 -5.09 1.55 5.35
C VAL A 32 -6.20 0.58 5.77
N PRO A 33 -6.19 -0.72 5.37
CA PRO A 33 -7.18 -1.69 5.85
C PRO A 33 -7.24 -1.82 7.37
N PHE A 34 -6.09 -1.72 8.05
CA PHE A 34 -6.03 -1.76 9.52
C PHE A 34 -6.66 -0.52 10.16
N MET A 35 -6.38 0.66 9.62
CA MET A 35 -7.04 1.89 10.03
C MET A 35 -8.55 1.79 9.81
N PHE A 36 -8.98 1.20 8.69
CA PHE A 36 -10.40 0.97 8.41
C PHE A 36 -11.03 -0.02 9.40
N MET A 37 -10.32 -1.10 9.73
CA MET A 37 -10.77 -2.13 10.66
C MET A 37 -10.93 -1.61 12.10
N TRP A 38 -9.98 -0.80 12.59
CA TRP A 38 -9.92 -0.38 14.00
C TRP A 38 -10.40 1.05 14.27
N LEU A 39 -10.07 2.02 13.41
CA LEU A 39 -10.26 3.45 13.69
C LEU A 39 -11.56 4.03 13.12
N THR A 40 -12.11 3.46 12.04
CA THR A 40 -13.32 4.04 11.43
C THR A 40 -14.57 3.81 12.27
N LYS A 41 -15.52 4.74 12.27
CA LYS A 41 -16.81 4.57 12.98
C LYS A 41 -17.87 3.85 12.13
N SER A 42 -17.77 3.95 10.81
CA SER A 42 -18.73 3.38 9.88
C SER A 42 -18.65 1.84 9.84
N LYS A 43 -19.79 1.17 10.04
CA LYS A 43 -19.88 -0.30 9.93
C LYS A 43 -19.44 -0.80 8.55
N ARG A 44 -19.78 -0.06 7.48
CA ARG A 44 -19.37 -0.37 6.10
C ARG A 44 -17.85 -0.34 5.97
N ASN A 45 -17.21 0.73 6.45
CA ASN A 45 -15.76 0.90 6.32
C ASN A 45 -14.99 -0.12 7.16
N LYS A 46 -15.50 -0.46 8.36
CA LYS A 46 -14.94 -1.57 9.16
C LYS A 46 -15.03 -2.92 8.43
N ALA A 47 -16.16 -3.20 7.78
CA ALA A 47 -16.35 -4.44 7.02
C ALA A 47 -15.36 -4.52 5.84
N ILE A 48 -15.23 -3.43 5.08
CA ILE A 48 -14.25 -3.33 3.98
C ILE A 48 -12.83 -3.52 4.51
N GLY A 49 -12.46 -2.82 5.59
CA GLY A 49 -11.15 -2.95 6.22
C GLY A 49 -10.84 -4.41 6.58
N ARG A 50 -11.76 -5.08 7.30
CA ARG A 50 -11.60 -6.50 7.67
C ARG A 50 -11.46 -7.43 6.47
N ALA A 51 -12.26 -7.22 5.42
CA ALA A 51 -12.18 -8.02 4.20
C ALA A 51 -10.88 -7.77 3.41
N SER A 52 -10.29 -6.58 3.55
CA SER A 52 -9.12 -6.16 2.77
C SER A 52 -7.78 -6.41 3.47
N VAL A 53 -7.75 -6.62 4.80
CA VAL A 53 -6.49 -6.83 5.55
C VAL A 53 -5.68 -8.00 4.98
N VAL A 54 -6.31 -9.16 4.82
CA VAL A 54 -5.63 -10.37 4.31
C VAL A 54 -5.06 -10.18 2.90
N PRO A 55 -5.84 -9.78 1.89
CA PRO A 55 -5.30 -9.62 0.53
C PRO A 55 -4.22 -8.54 0.46
N THR A 56 -4.32 -7.47 1.25
CA THR A 56 -3.34 -6.38 1.25
C THR A 56 -1.96 -6.85 1.74
N PHE A 57 -1.89 -7.82 2.67
CA PHE A 57 -0.60 -8.45 3.05
C PHE A 57 0.10 -9.15 1.90
N PHE A 58 -0.65 -9.67 0.94
CA PHE A 58 -0.13 -10.33 -0.26
C PHE A 58 0.02 -9.35 -1.44
N GLY A 59 -0.08 -8.05 -1.20
CA GLY A 59 0.05 -7.01 -2.22
C GLY A 59 -1.21 -6.81 -3.09
N VAL A 60 -2.34 -7.42 -2.73
CA VAL A 60 -3.61 -7.32 -3.45
C VAL A 60 -4.52 -6.32 -2.70
N ASN A 61 -4.69 -5.11 -3.24
CA ASN A 61 -5.36 -4.01 -2.54
C ASN A 61 -6.64 -3.50 -3.25
N GLU A 62 -7.08 -4.15 -4.31
CA GLU A 62 -8.33 -3.84 -5.02
C GLU A 62 -9.57 -3.77 -4.10
N PRO A 63 -9.73 -4.66 -3.09
CA PRO A 63 -10.88 -4.60 -2.20
C PRO A 63 -10.98 -3.27 -1.42
N ILE A 64 -9.84 -2.69 -1.02
CA ILE A 64 -9.82 -1.39 -0.31
C ILE A 64 -9.93 -0.23 -1.32
N LEU A 65 -9.26 -0.32 -2.48
CA LEU A 65 -9.30 0.71 -3.52
C LEU A 65 -10.70 0.97 -4.03
N PHE A 66 -11.45 -0.09 -4.34
CA PHE A 66 -12.80 0.01 -4.90
C PHE A 66 -13.89 -0.04 -3.83
N GLY A 67 -13.68 -0.76 -2.72
CA GLY A 67 -14.66 -0.87 -1.65
C GLY A 67 -14.80 0.42 -0.83
N ALA A 68 -13.68 1.09 -0.52
CA ALA A 68 -13.63 2.34 0.25
C ALA A 68 -13.46 3.61 -0.64
N PRO A 69 -13.90 3.53 -1.90
CA PRO A 69 -13.45 4.31 -3.06
C PRO A 69 -12.23 5.23 -2.84
N LEU A 70 -11.04 4.66 -2.58
CA LEU A 70 -9.83 5.49 -2.36
C LEU A 70 -9.46 6.30 -3.60
N VAL A 71 -9.55 5.68 -4.78
CA VAL A 71 -9.16 6.31 -6.05
C VAL A 71 -10.16 7.37 -6.54
N LEU A 72 -11.43 7.27 -6.14
CA LEU A 72 -12.49 8.21 -6.54
C LEU A 72 -12.70 9.33 -5.53
N ASN A 73 -12.13 9.23 -4.33
CA ASN A 73 -12.25 10.25 -3.30
C ASN A 73 -10.97 11.12 -3.28
N PRO A 74 -11.04 12.41 -3.66
CA PRO A 74 -9.87 13.30 -3.68
C PRO A 74 -9.09 13.35 -2.37
N VAL A 75 -9.76 13.22 -1.22
CA VAL A 75 -9.13 13.24 0.11
C VAL A 75 -8.24 12.01 0.32
N PHE A 76 -8.62 10.85 -0.20
CA PHE A 76 -7.80 9.63 -0.14
C PHE A 76 -6.85 9.51 -1.34
N PHE A 77 -7.19 10.11 -2.47
CA PHE A 77 -6.39 10.09 -3.68
C PHE A 77 -5.06 10.85 -3.49
N ILE A 78 -5.08 12.00 -2.82
CA ILE A 78 -3.86 12.78 -2.53
C ILE A 78 -2.81 11.91 -1.79
N PRO A 79 -3.08 11.37 -0.59
CA PRO A 79 -2.09 10.54 0.11
C PRO A 79 -1.74 9.26 -0.64
N PHE A 80 -2.67 8.69 -1.41
CA PHE A 80 -2.40 7.51 -2.25
C PHE A 80 -1.31 7.77 -3.30
N ILE A 81 -1.21 8.97 -3.85
CA ILE A 81 -0.15 9.36 -4.80
C ILE A 81 1.14 9.74 -4.07
N PHE A 82 1.07 10.48 -2.96
CA PHE A 82 2.26 11.00 -2.30
C PHE A 82 2.98 9.97 -1.42
N ALA A 83 2.27 9.03 -0.78
CA ALA A 83 2.87 8.02 0.08
C ALA A 83 4.03 7.23 -0.59
N PRO A 84 3.86 6.67 -1.81
CA PRO A 84 4.96 5.96 -2.47
C PRO A 84 6.13 6.87 -2.85
N ILE A 85 5.89 8.16 -3.13
CA ILE A 85 6.94 9.14 -3.42
C ILE A 85 7.77 9.39 -2.16
N VAL A 86 7.11 9.64 -1.04
CA VAL A 86 7.77 9.86 0.25
C VAL A 86 8.56 8.63 0.69
N ASN A 87 8.04 7.42 0.48
CA ASN A 87 8.74 6.18 0.82
C ASN A 87 10.05 5.97 0.02
N ILE A 88 10.16 6.51 -1.20
CA ILE A 88 11.40 6.44 -1.98
C ILE A 88 12.37 7.55 -1.59
N TRP A 89 11.84 8.70 -1.17
CA TRP A 89 12.63 9.87 -0.80
C TRP A 89 13.34 9.75 0.55
N ILE A 90 12.76 9.00 1.49
CA ILE A 90 13.30 8.72 2.82
C ILE A 90 14.14 7.44 2.78
#